data_AF-A0A534HHE1-F1
#
_entry.id   AF-A0A534HHE1-F1
#
_cell.length_a   1.000
_cell.length_b   1.000
_cell.length_c   1.000
_cell.angle_alpha   90.00
_cell.angle_beta   90.00
_cell.angle_gamma   90.00
#
_symmetry.space_group_name_H-M   'P 1'
#
loop_
_entity.id
_entity.type
_entity.pdbx_description
1 polymer ?
#
loop_
_entity_poly.entity_id
_entity_poly.type
_entity_poly.pdbx_seq_one_letter_code
_entity_poly.pdbx_strand_id
1 'polypeptide(L)'
;MGLSYRMFLVDRGDRIYRLAVAKFDEMLRNPTKHHNPLFAGQRVPAAGVVVQLLGRKPQAIRQMTFHMLAFDQSGRFDSEAFQRQCGFQRS
;
A
#
# COMPACT_ATOMS: atom_id res chain seq x y z
N MET A 1 22.32 -3.36 10.48
CA MET A 1 20.92 -3.46 10.94
C MET A 1 20.06 -2.65 9.98
N GLY A 2 18.98 -3.21 9.44
CA GLY A 2 18.19 -2.54 8.39
C GLY A 2 16.69 -2.53 8.70
N LEU A 3 15.95 -1.67 8.01
CA LEU A 3 14.48 -1.65 8.03
C LEU A 3 13.97 -1.95 6.62
N SER A 4 12.90 -2.73 6.53
CA SER A 4 12.21 -3.05 5.29
C SER A 4 10.74 -2.73 5.44
N TYR A 5 10.23 -1.85 4.59
CA TYR A 5 8.81 -1.60 4.49
C TYR A 5 8.15 -2.65 3.58
N ARG A 6 7.01 -3.16 4.01
CA ARG A 6 6.18 -4.12 3.25
C ARG A 6 4.74 -3.66 3.30
N MET A 7 4.09 -3.63 2.14
CA MET A 7 2.67 -3.31 2.06
C MET A 7 1.88 -4.57 1.70
N PHE A 8 0.81 -4.80 2.45
CA PHE A 8 -0.14 -5.88 2.22
C PHE A 8 -1.52 -5.32 1.93
N LEU A 9 -2.27 -5.98 1.06
CA LEU A 9 -3.61 -5.62 0.62
C LEU A 9 -4.52 -6.82 0.84
N VAL A 10 -5.76 -6.60 1.24
CA VAL A 10 -6.77 -7.67 1.39
C VAL A 10 -7.90 -7.44 0.40
N ASP A 11 -8.12 -8.37 -0.51
CA ASP A 11 -9.24 -8.28 -1.46
C ASP A 11 -10.59 -8.69 -0.82
N ARG A 12 -11.69 -8.55 -1.56
CA ARG A 12 -13.03 -8.99 -1.11
C ARG A 12 -13.16 -10.49 -0.88
N GLY A 13 -12.28 -11.30 -1.47
CA GLY A 13 -12.21 -12.74 -1.28
C GLY A 13 -11.33 -13.15 -0.09
N ASP A 14 -10.98 -12.19 0.79
CA ASP A 14 -10.11 -12.36 1.95
C ASP A 14 -8.68 -12.85 1.62
N ARG A 15 -8.23 -12.58 0.39
CA ARG A 15 -6.88 -12.92 -0.05
C ARG A 15 -5.92 -11.78 0.25
N ILE A 16 -4.81 -12.15 0.88
CA ILE A 16 -3.73 -11.22 1.20
C ILE A 16 -2.72 -11.17 0.05
N TYR A 17 -2.54 -9.99 -0.52
CA TYR A 17 -1.55 -9.70 -1.54
C TYR A 17 -0.42 -8.85 -0.98
N ARG A 18 0.82 -9.19 -1.30
CA ARG A 18 1.96 -8.31 -1.03
C ARG A 18 2.14 -7.36 -2.20
N LEU A 19 2.01 -6.05 -1.93
CA LEU A 19 2.31 -5.02 -2.91
C LEU A 19 3.80 -4.66 -2.83
N ALA A 20 4.47 -4.65 -3.98
CA ALA A 20 5.82 -4.12 -4.07
C ALA A 20 5.79 -2.61 -3.76
N VAL A 21 6.70 -2.14 -2.90
CA VAL A 21 6.78 -0.73 -2.49
C VAL A 21 7.00 0.18 -3.70
N ALA A 22 7.82 -0.24 -4.67
CA ALA A 22 8.02 0.49 -5.93
C ALA A 22 6.70 0.66 -6.70
N LYS A 23 5.90 -0.40 -6.82
CA LYS A 23 4.59 -0.33 -7.49
C LYS A 23 3.63 0.59 -6.74
N PHE A 24 3.67 0.60 -5.42
CA PHE A 24 2.88 1.54 -4.62
C PHE A 24 3.29 3.00 -4.85
N ASP A 25 4.59 3.29 -4.87
CA ASP A 25 5.12 4.62 -5.17
C ASP A 25 4.78 5.08 -6.60
N GLU A 26 4.84 4.17 -7.58
CA GLU A 26 4.38 4.43 -8.96
C GLU A 26 2.89 4.76 -9.01
N MET A 27 2.04 4.02 -8.28
CA MET A 27 0.60 4.28 -8.20
C MET A 27 0.30 5.62 -7.52
N LEU A 28 1.12 6.03 -6.55
CA LEU A 28 1.01 7.34 -5.88
C LEU A 28 1.41 8.50 -6.82
N ARG A 29 2.53 8.35 -7.54
CA ARG A 29 3.09 9.42 -8.39
C ARG A 29 2.35 9.54 -9.73
N ASN A 30 1.98 8.43 -10.34
CA ASN A 30 1.41 8.35 -11.69
C ASN A 30 0.15 7.48 -11.74
N PRO A 31 -0.93 7.84 -11.01
CA PRO A 31 -2.12 7.00 -10.90
C PRO A 31 -2.78 6.70 -12.26
N THR A 32 -2.69 7.61 -13.24
CA THR A 32 -3.25 7.42 -14.59
C THR A 32 -2.57 6.36 -15.44
N LYS A 33 -1.32 5.95 -15.11
CA LYS A 33 -0.57 4.95 -15.90
C LYS A 33 -0.58 3.57 -15.26
N HIS A 34 -0.91 3.48 -13.98
CA HIS A 34 -0.79 2.25 -13.20
C HIS A 34 -2.16 1.82 -12.68
N HIS A 35 -2.94 1.22 -13.57
CA HIS A 35 -4.23 0.62 -13.25
C HIS A 35 -4.02 -0.77 -12.64
N ASN A 36 -4.82 -1.10 -11.63
CA ASN A 36 -4.85 -2.43 -11.04
C ASN A 36 -6.27 -3.03 -11.14
N PRO A 37 -6.57 -3.78 -12.21
CA PRO A 37 -7.92 -4.29 -12.46
C PRO A 37 -8.39 -5.28 -11.39
N LEU A 38 -7.47 -5.93 -10.67
CA LEU A 38 -7.81 -6.84 -9.57
C LEU A 38 -8.61 -6.13 -8.46
N PHE A 39 -8.37 -4.84 -8.27
CA PHE A 39 -9.01 -4.03 -7.23
C PHE A 39 -10.01 -3.01 -7.79
N ALA A 40 -10.36 -3.10 -9.08
CA ALA A 40 -11.28 -2.16 -9.71
C ALA A 40 -12.63 -2.06 -8.96
N GLY A 41 -13.04 -0.84 -8.65
CA GLY A 41 -14.26 -0.51 -7.93
C GLY A 41 -14.26 -0.92 -6.45
N GLN A 42 -13.10 -1.24 -5.87
CA GLN A 42 -12.97 -1.73 -4.49
C GLN A 42 -12.34 -0.70 -3.57
N ARG A 43 -12.72 -0.76 -2.29
CA ARG A 43 -11.98 -0.17 -1.17
C ARG A 43 -11.26 -1.31 -0.47
N VAL A 44 -9.94 -1.29 -0.53
CA VAL A 44 -9.07 -2.40 -0.17
C VAL A 44 -8.37 -2.05 1.14
N PRO A 45 -8.64 -2.78 2.24
CA PRO A 45 -7.85 -2.67 3.46
C PRO A 45 -6.38 -2.97 3.15
N ALA A 46 -5.50 -2.12 3.66
CA ALA A 46 -4.07 -2.26 3.47
C ALA A 46 -3.32 -2.13 4.80
N ALA A 47 -2.24 -2.90 4.93
CA ALA A 47 -1.35 -2.85 6.08
C ALA A 47 0.09 -2.54 5.62
N GLY A 48 0.62 -1.41 6.10
CA GLY A 48 2.03 -1.07 5.97
C GLY A 48 2.81 -1.57 7.18
N VAL A 49 3.78 -2.44 6.97
CA VAL A 49 4.58 -3.08 8.02
C VAL A 49 6.05 -2.70 7.87
N VAL A 50 6.64 -2.15 8.92
CA VAL A 50 8.08 -1.91 9.02
C VAL A 50 8.72 -3.08 9.75
N VAL A 51 9.56 -3.83 9.04
CA VAL A 51 10.24 -5.02 9.56
C VAL A 51 11.72 -4.70 9.76
N GLN A 52 12.23 -4.96 10.96
CA GLN A 52 13.66 -4.91 11.22
C GLN A 52 14.36 -6.17 10.71
N LEU A 53 15.48 -5.95 10.04
CA LEU A 53 16.33 -6.99 9.49
C LEU A 53 17.70 -7.01 10.18
N LEU A 54 18.14 -8.21 10.54
CA LEU A 54 19.51 -8.51 10.97
C LEU A 54 20.09 -9.56 10.03
N GLY A 55 21.23 -9.26 9.39
CA GLY A 55 21.83 -10.17 8.40
C GLY A 55 20.89 -10.54 7.25
N ARG A 56 20.07 -9.59 6.77
CA ARG A 56 19.01 -9.78 5.75
C ARG A 56 17.85 -10.71 6.14
N LYS A 57 17.80 -11.19 7.39
CA LYS A 57 16.69 -11.98 7.92
C LYS A 57 15.72 -11.11 8.73
N PRO A 58 14.38 -11.28 8.57
CA PRO A 58 13.38 -10.65 9.43
C PRO A 58 13.59 -11.03 10.90
N GLN A 59 13.64 -10.04 11.78
CA GLN A 59 13.83 -10.26 13.21
C GLN A 59 12.61 -9.82 14.02
N ALA A 60 12.06 -8.64 13.73
CA ALA A 60 10.91 -8.10 14.47
C ALA A 60 10.10 -7.14 13.61
N ILE A 61 8.80 -7.05 13.87
CA ILE A 61 7.97 -5.96 13.37
C ILE A 61 8.17 -4.76 14.31
N ARG A 62 8.51 -3.61 13.73
CA ARG A 62 8.75 -2.37 14.49
C ARG A 62 7.56 -1.42 14.45
N GLN A 63 6.80 -1.47 13.36
CA GLN A 63 5.61 -0.64 13.21
C GLN A 63 4.62 -1.32 12.26
N MET A 64 3.34 -1.10 12.52
CA MET A 64 2.26 -1.51 11.65
C MET A 64 1.29 -0.34 11.51
N THR A 65 0.87 -0.06 10.29
CA THR A 65 -0.07 1.01 9.95
C THR A 65 -1.17 0.43 9.07
N PHE A 66 -2.40 0.89 9.25
CA PHE A 66 -3.55 0.40 8.52
C PHE A 66 -4.18 1.54 7.73
N HIS A 67 -4.49 1.26 6.47
CA HIS A 67 -5.00 2.22 5.49
C HIS A 67 -6.17 1.62 4.73
N MET A 68 -6.99 2.46 4.11
CA MET A 68 -8.05 2.00 3.21
C MET A 68 -7.80 2.59 1.82
N LEU A 69 -7.30 1.76 0.90
CA LEU A 69 -6.99 2.20 -0.45
C LEU A 69 -8.24 2.15 -1.31
N ALA A 70 -8.66 3.30 -1.85
CA ALA A 70 -9.79 3.37 -2.76
C ALA A 70 -9.31 3.25 -4.21
N PHE A 71 -10.02 2.43 -4.98
CA PHE A 71 -9.81 2.25 -6.40
C PHE A 71 -11.09 2.59 -7.17
N ASP A 72 -10.95 3.32 -8.27
CA ASP A 72 -12.07 3.60 -9.15
C ASP A 72 -12.48 2.37 -9.98
N GLN A 73 -13.55 2.49 -10.77
CA GLN A 73 -14.07 1.40 -11.60
C GLN A 73 -13.08 0.91 -12.67
N SER A 74 -12.06 1.70 -12.99
CA SER A 74 -10.98 1.32 -13.92
C SER A 74 -9.76 0.71 -13.21
N GLY A 75 -9.80 0.57 -11.88
CA GLY A 75 -8.69 0.09 -11.07
C GLY A 75 -7.62 1.14 -10.80
N ARG A 76 -7.91 2.43 -11.03
CA ARG A 76 -6.98 3.52 -10.70
C ARG A 76 -7.03 3.81 -9.21
N PHE A 77 -5.86 3.97 -8.62
CA PHE A 77 -5.72 4.32 -7.20
C PHE A 77 -6.05 5.80 -6.96
N ASP A 78 -6.89 6.06 -5.96
CA ASP A 78 -7.21 7.40 -5.48
C ASP A 78 -6.14 7.88 -4.47
N SER A 79 -5.06 8.44 -5.01
CA SER A 79 -3.94 8.94 -4.20
C SER A 79 -4.32 10.18 -3.37
N GLU A 80 -5.29 10.98 -3.80
CA GLU A 80 -5.76 12.16 -3.05
C GLU A 80 -6.57 11.76 -1.82
N ALA A 81 -7.47 10.78 -1.93
CA ALA A 81 -8.16 10.22 -0.79
C ALA A 81 -7.16 9.61 0.22
N PHE A 82 -6.14 8.91 -0.28
CA PHE A 82 -5.09 8.36 0.56
C PHE A 82 -4.26 9.43 1.28
N GLN A 83 -3.84 10.49 0.59
CA GLN A 83 -3.07 11.59 1.20
C GLN A 83 -3.86 12.31 2.30
N ARG A 84 -5.17 12.52 2.08
CA ARG A 84 -6.08 13.06 3.10
C ARG A 84 -6.15 12.15 4.33
N GLN A 85 -6.22 10.83 4.13
CA GLN A 85 -6.23 9.85 5.23
C GLN A 85 -4.91 9.88 6.03
N CYS A 86 -3.77 9.99 5.36
CA CYS A 86 -2.46 10.00 6.03
C CYS A 86 -2.06 11.36 6.61
N GLY A 87 -2.87 12.41 6.45
CA GLY A 87 -2.53 13.76 6.90
C GLY A 87 -1.30 14.35 6.22
N PHE A 88 -0.94 13.86 5.02
CA PHE A 88 0.23 14.33 4.28
C PHE A 88 -0.10 15.66 3.59
N GLN A 89 -0.14 16.76 4.35
CA GLN A 89 -0.16 18.11 3.79
C GLN A 89 1.17 18.33 3.06
N ARG A 90 1.12 18.52 1.73
CA ARG A 90 2.26 19.02 0.96
C ARG A 90 2.66 20.38 1.54
N SER A 91 3.82 20.43 2.20
CA SER A 91 4.56 21.67 2.47
C SER A 91 5.26 22.14 1.20
#